data_AF-A0A534PML9-F1
#
_entry.id   AF-A0A534PML9-F1
#
_cell.length_a   1.000
_cell.length_b   1.000
_cell.length_c   1.000
_cell.angle_alpha   90.00
_cell.angle_beta   90.00
_cell.angle_gamma   90.00
#
_symmetry.space_group_name_H-M   'P 1'
#
loop_
_entity.id
_entity.type
_entity.pdbx_description
1 polymer ?
#
loop_
_entity_poly.entity_id
_entity_poly.type
_entity_poly.pdbx_seq_one_letter_code
_entity_poly.pdbx_strand_id
1 'polypeptide(L)'
;MLEDLDPSQRLQLIKFVCSFAWADLEVRPEERSFIARLVERLELDARERRQVRRWLDRPPAADSVDPMTIPPMHRKSFLEAIEGVVAADGEISVEERETLAVLRDLLA
;
A
#
# COMPACT_ATOMS: atom_id res chain seq x y z
N MET A 1 10.09 -11.67 2.62
CA MET A 1 10.48 -10.63 1.64
C MET A 1 9.33 -10.46 0.66
N LEU A 2 9.13 -9.31 0.00
CA LEU A 2 7.99 -9.12 -0.94
C LEU A 2 7.91 -10.19 -2.04
N GLU A 3 9.04 -10.79 -2.34
CA GLU A 3 9.24 -11.93 -3.25
C GLU A 3 8.45 -13.17 -2.82
N ASP A 4 8.16 -13.33 -1.53
CA ASP A 4 7.40 -14.46 -0.96
C ASP A 4 5.88 -14.25 -1.06
N LEU A 5 5.42 -13.08 -1.51
CA LEU A 5 3.99 -12.81 -1.68
C LEU A 5 3.50 -13.36 -3.01
N ASP A 6 2.43 -14.16 -2.98
CA ASP A 6 1.73 -14.58 -4.18
C ASP A 6 1.09 -13.37 -4.89
N PRO A 7 0.84 -13.43 -6.22
CA PRO A 7 0.27 -12.32 -6.98
C PRO A 7 -1.04 -11.76 -6.38
N SER A 8 -1.89 -12.63 -5.85
CA SER A 8 -3.13 -12.24 -5.15
C SER A 8 -2.87 -11.42 -3.89
N GLN A 9 -1.82 -11.75 -3.14
CA GLN A 9 -1.42 -11.03 -1.93
C GLN A 9 -0.81 -9.67 -2.27
N ARG A 10 -0.03 -9.57 -3.36
CA ARG A 10 0.50 -8.29 -3.86
C ARG A 10 -0.61 -7.34 -4.27
N LEU A 11 -1.64 -7.85 -4.96
CA LEU A 11 -2.80 -7.06 -5.35
C LEU A 11 -3.66 -6.65 -4.14
N GLN A 12 -3.81 -7.51 -3.13
CA GLN A 12 -4.46 -7.12 -1.88
C GLN A 12 -3.69 -6.04 -1.12
N LEU A 13 -2.34 -6.14 -1.10
CA LEU A 13 -1.48 -5.16 -0.46
C LEU A 13 -1.68 -3.77 -1.05
N ILE A 14 -1.58 -3.66 -2.38
CA ILE A 14 -1.71 -2.36 -3.04
C ILE A 14 -3.14 -1.81 -2.96
N LYS A 15 -4.15 -2.68 -2.96
CA LYS A 15 -5.54 -2.28 -2.71
C LYS A 15 -5.71 -1.63 -1.34
N PHE A 16 -5.10 -2.24 -0.32
CA PHE A 16 -5.14 -1.72 1.05
C PHE A 16 -4.45 -0.36 1.16
N VAL A 17 -3.24 -0.22 0.60
CA VAL A 17 -2.51 1.04 0.60
C VAL A 17 -3.30 2.13 -0.14
N CYS A 18 -3.93 1.83 -1.27
CA CYS A 18 -4.81 2.78 -1.95
C CYS A 18 -6.03 3.16 -1.11
N SER A 19 -6.71 2.22 -0.45
CA SER A 19 -7.83 2.52 0.45
C SER A 19 -7.42 3.43 1.60
N PHE A 20 -6.23 3.19 2.17
CA PHE A 20 -5.68 4.01 3.25
C PHE A 20 -5.37 5.44 2.79
N ALA A 21 -4.78 5.60 1.59
CA ALA A 21 -4.52 6.93 1.04
C ALA A 21 -5.81 7.74 0.79
N TRP A 22 -6.97 7.10 0.71
CA TRP A 22 -8.27 7.77 0.64
C TRP A 22 -8.92 8.06 2.00
N ALA A 23 -8.27 7.73 3.12
CA ALA A 23 -8.83 7.93 4.47
C ALA A 23 -9.17 9.39 4.76
N ASP A 24 -8.34 10.32 4.29
CA ASP A 24 -8.56 11.77 4.41
C ASP A 24 -9.41 12.35 3.26
N LEU A 25 -10.07 11.50 2.46
CA LEU A 25 -10.85 11.83 1.26
C LEU A 25 -10.07 12.52 0.13
N GLU A 26 -8.75 12.58 0.25
CA GLU A 26 -7.84 13.14 -0.73
C GLU A 26 -6.57 12.30 -0.80
N VAL A 27 -6.13 11.95 -2.01
CA VAL A 27 -4.83 11.33 -2.23
C VAL A 27 -3.86 12.39 -2.73
N ARG A 28 -2.88 12.76 -1.91
CA ARG A 28 -1.89 13.78 -2.21
C ARG A 28 -0.92 13.33 -3.31
N PRO A 29 -0.29 14.26 -4.07
CA PRO A 29 0.71 13.92 -5.08
C PRO A 29 1.87 13.04 -4.55
N GLU A 30 2.25 13.25 -3.30
CA GLU A 30 3.30 12.50 -2.60
C GLU A 30 2.87 11.05 -2.34
N GLU A 31 1.63 10.84 -1.92
CA GLU A 31 1.04 9.50 -1.71
C GLU A 31 0.87 8.77 -3.04
N ARG A 32 0.48 9.48 -4.12
CA ARG A 32 0.45 8.93 -5.47
C ARG A 32 1.84 8.47 -5.93
N SER A 33 2.87 9.26 -5.64
CA SER A 33 4.26 8.93 -5.98
C SER A 33 4.76 7.74 -5.18
N PHE A 34 4.42 7.67 -3.90
CA PHE A 34 4.71 6.53 -3.03
C PHE A 34 4.04 5.24 -3.52
N ILE A 35 2.74 5.29 -3.84
CA ILE A 35 1.99 4.15 -4.36
C ILE A 35 2.54 3.71 -5.72
N ALA A 36 2.96 4.65 -6.58
CA ALA A 36 3.59 4.32 -7.85
C ALA A 36 4.91 3.54 -7.67
N ARG A 37 5.78 3.98 -6.75
CA ARG A 37 7.01 3.23 -6.40
C ARG A 37 6.69 1.82 -5.89
N LEU A 38 5.66 1.71 -5.05
CA LEU A 38 5.21 0.43 -4.51
C LEU A 38 4.70 -0.52 -5.61
N VAL A 39 3.92 -0.01 -6.58
CA VAL A 39 3.45 -0.78 -7.75
C VAL A 39 4.60 -1.31 -8.60
N GLU A 40 5.64 -0.50 -8.82
CA GLU A 40 6.81 -0.91 -9.61
C GLU A 40 7.55 -2.06 -8.93
N ARG A 41 7.68 -2.02 -7.60
CA ARG A 41 8.38 -3.05 -6.82
C ARG A 41 7.60 -4.34 -6.59
N LEU A 42 6.26 -4.28 -6.61
CA LEU A 42 5.41 -5.47 -6.52
C LEU A 42 5.37 -6.27 -7.83
N GLU A 43 6.04 -5.79 -8.89
CA GLU A 43 6.08 -6.42 -10.21
C GLU A 43 4.68 -6.71 -10.79
N LEU A 44 3.71 -5.86 -10.45
CA LEU A 44 2.33 -6.03 -10.89
C LEU A 44 2.24 -6.03 -12.42
N ASP A 45 1.37 -6.89 -12.96
CA ASP A 45 1.16 -6.99 -14.40
C ASP A 45 0.41 -5.76 -14.96
N ALA A 46 0.29 -5.67 -16.29
CA ALA A 46 -0.37 -4.54 -16.94
C ALA A 46 -1.85 -4.38 -16.53
N ARG A 47 -2.55 -5.47 -16.19
CA ARG A 47 -3.95 -5.45 -15.75
C ARG A 47 -4.06 -4.95 -14.32
N GLU A 48 -3.18 -5.41 -13.44
CA GLU A 48 -3.10 -5.00 -12.03
C GLU A 48 -2.70 -3.53 -11.92
N ARG A 49 -1.71 -3.06 -12.68
CA ARG A 49 -1.34 -1.63 -12.75
C ARG A 49 -2.51 -0.74 -13.16
N ARG A 50 -3.31 -1.18 -14.14
CA ARG A 50 -4.53 -0.47 -14.54
C ARG A 50 -5.56 -0.44 -13.41
N GLN A 51 -5.67 -1.52 -12.63
CA GLN A 51 -6.56 -1.58 -11.48
C GLN A 51 -6.13 -0.61 -10.38
N VAL A 52 -4.82 -0.52 -10.10
CA VAL A 52 -4.28 0.42 -9.11
C VAL A 52 -4.50 1.87 -9.53
N ARG A 53 -4.30 2.21 -10.81
CA ARG A 53 -4.65 3.55 -11.32
C ARG A 53 -6.12 3.91 -11.06
N ARG A 54 -7.04 2.96 -11.26
CA ARG A 54 -8.46 3.20 -10.95
C ARG A 54 -8.70 3.48 -9.48
N TRP A 55 -7.96 2.82 -8.58
CA TRP A 55 -8.03 3.08 -7.14
C TRP A 55 -7.36 4.39 -6.72
N LEU A 56 -6.40 4.91 -7.49
CA LEU A 56 -5.83 6.24 -7.26
C LEU A 56 -6.72 7.37 -7.78
N ASP A 57 -7.48 7.11 -8.85
CA ASP A 57 -8.39 8.08 -9.45
C ASP A 57 -9.74 8.17 -8.73
N ARG A 58 -10.19 7.06 -8.12
CA ARG A 58 -11.40 6.99 -7.32
C ARG A 58 -11.19 6.09 -6.12
N PRO A 59 -11.76 6.42 -4.95
CA PRO A 59 -11.70 5.55 -3.80
C PRO A 59 -12.22 4.17 -4.17
N PRO A 60 -11.55 3.08 -3.75
CA PRO A 60 -12.14 1.75 -3.76
C PRO A 60 -13.50 1.81 -3.05
N ALA A 61 -14.48 1.00 -3.46
CA ALA A 61 -15.80 1.00 -2.81
C ALA A 61 -15.62 0.86 -1.28
N ALA A 62 -16.34 1.66 -0.49
CA ALA A 62 -16.12 1.81 0.96
C ALA A 62 -16.24 0.49 1.75
N ASP A 63 -16.97 -0.45 1.17
CA ASP A 63 -17.26 -1.81 1.60
C ASP A 63 -16.25 -2.84 1.07
N SER A 64 -15.29 -2.43 0.25
CA SER A 64 -14.36 -3.35 -0.44
C SER A 64 -13.06 -3.61 0.31
N VAL A 65 -12.73 -2.82 1.34
CA VAL A 65 -11.53 -3.00 2.17
C VAL A 65 -11.82 -2.50 3.58
N ASP A 66 -12.04 -3.43 4.50
CA ASP A 66 -12.09 -3.13 5.94
C ASP A 66 -10.69 -3.38 6.53
N PRO A 67 -10.00 -2.39 7.11
CA PRO A 67 -8.71 -2.59 7.77
C PRO A 67 -8.74 -3.67 8.87
N MET A 68 -9.90 -3.90 9.49
CA MET A 68 -10.09 -4.96 10.47
C MET A 68 -10.20 -6.36 9.85
N THR A 69 -10.39 -6.46 8.53
CA THR A 69 -10.36 -7.76 7.82
C THR A 69 -8.95 -8.26 7.52
N ILE A 70 -7.89 -7.45 7.69
CA ILE A 70 -6.52 -7.96 7.62
C ILE A 70 -6.27 -8.84 8.84
N PRO A 71 -6.08 -10.16 8.66
CA PRO A 71 -5.81 -11.04 9.78
C PRO A 71 -4.55 -10.57 10.51
N PRO A 72 -4.54 -10.52 11.85
CA PRO A 72 -3.39 -10.06 12.63
C PRO A 72 -2.07 -10.74 12.21
N MET A 73 -2.15 -12.01 11.82
CA MET A 73 -1.02 -12.81 11.33
C MET A 73 -0.37 -12.25 10.06
N HIS A 74 -1.13 -11.54 9.22
CA HIS A 74 -0.61 -10.92 8.00
C HIS A 74 -0.17 -9.47 8.22
N ARG A 75 -0.67 -8.76 9.24
CA ARG A 75 -0.33 -7.36 9.51
C ARG A 75 1.17 -7.12 9.65
N LYS A 76 1.86 -8.03 10.35
CA LYS A 76 3.32 -7.98 10.49
C LYS A 76 4.02 -8.14 9.14
N SER A 77 3.64 -9.13 8.34
CA SER A 77 4.19 -9.32 6.99
C SER A 77 3.86 -8.16 6.05
N PHE A 78 2.69 -7.52 6.21
CA PHE A 78 2.31 -6.32 5.48
C PHE A 78 3.21 -5.13 5.85
N LEU A 79 3.42 -4.89 7.15
CA LEU A 79 4.30 -3.83 7.63
C LEU A 79 5.74 -4.04 7.16
N GLU A 80 6.28 -5.25 7.32
CA GLU A 80 7.63 -5.61 6.86
C GLU A 80 7.77 -5.46 5.33
N ALA A 81 6.74 -5.80 4.57
CA ALA A 81 6.72 -5.63 3.12
C ALA A 81 6.75 -4.14 2.73
N ILE A 82 5.93 -3.30 3.36
CA ILE A 82 5.89 -1.86 3.09
C ILE A 82 7.18 -1.20 3.55
N GLU A 83 7.66 -1.48 4.77
CA GLU A 83 8.94 -0.99 5.29
C GLU A 83 10.10 -1.39 4.39
N GLY A 84 10.11 -2.63 3.91
CA GLY A 84 11.09 -3.09 2.94
C GLY A 84 11.05 -2.31 1.64
N VAL A 85 9.87 -1.83 1.19
CA VAL A 85 9.71 -0.94 0.02
C VAL A 85 10.29 0.42 0.26
N VAL A 86 9.97 1.02 1.39
CA VAL A 86 10.44 2.37 1.68
C VAL A 86 11.95 2.38 1.94
N ALA A 87 12.48 1.33 2.58
CA ALA A 87 13.90 1.23 2.89
C ALA A 87 14.79 0.84 1.70
N ALA A 88 14.23 0.25 0.64
CA ALA A 88 15.01 -0.28 -0.48
C ALA A 88 15.64 0.80 -1.38
N ASP A 89 15.05 2.00 -1.42
CA ASP A 89 15.59 3.13 -2.20
C ASP A 89 16.71 3.87 -1.46
N GLY A 90 17.11 3.41 -0.26
CA GLY A 90 18.24 3.93 0.51
C GLY A 90 17.98 5.25 1.25
N GLU A 91 16.91 5.96 0.91
CA GLU A 91 16.42 7.13 1.62
C GLU A 91 14.91 7.06 1.84
N ILE A 92 14.49 7.23 3.09
CA ILE A 92 13.09 7.41 3.47
C ILE A 92 12.87 8.90 3.67
N SER A 93 12.00 9.52 2.87
CA SER A 93 11.61 10.92 3.07
C SER A 93 10.89 11.12 4.40
N VAL A 94 10.80 12.37 4.88
CA VAL A 94 10.10 12.68 6.14
C VAL A 94 8.62 12.31 6.03
N GLU A 95 8.04 12.56 4.87
CA GLU A 95 6.64 12.33 4.53
C GLU A 95 6.31 10.83 4.44
N GLU A 96 7.21 10.02 3.87
CA GLU A 96 7.07 8.56 3.88
C GLU A 96 7.19 7.98 5.28
N ARG A 97 8.05 8.57 6.12
CA ARG A 97 8.19 8.16 7.52
C ARG A 97 6.92 8.45 8.32
N GLU A 98 6.30 9.61 8.10
CA GLU A 98 5.02 9.95 8.72
C GLU A 98 3.91 9.00 8.26
N THR A 99 3.82 8.75 6.95
CA THR A 99 2.84 7.81 6.38
C THR A 99 3.02 6.39 6.95
N LEU A 100 4.26 5.92 7.04
CA LEU A 100 4.60 4.64 7.66
C LEU A 100 4.23 4.57 9.14
N ALA A 101 4.43 5.66 9.89
CA ALA A 101 4.10 5.71 11.31
C ALA A 101 2.59 5.56 11.53
N VAL A 102 1.78 6.29 10.77
CA VAL A 102 0.31 6.17 10.85
C VAL A 102 -0.15 4.77 10.45
N LEU A 103 0.43 4.20 9.39
CA LEU A 103 0.10 2.85 8.94
C LEU A 103 0.51 1.78 9.96
N ARG A 104 1.62 1.98 10.69
CA ARG A 104 2.06 1.10 11.79
C ARG A 104 1.11 1.16 12.98
N ASP A 105 0.73 2.35 13.42
CA ASP A 105 -0.19 2.52 14.56
C ASP A 105 -1.58 1.93 14.29
N LEU A 106 -2.03 1.96 13.04
CA LEU A 106 -3.31 1.36 12.64
C LEU A 106 -3.27 -0.18 12.58
N LEU A 107 -2.11 -0.75 12.24
CA LEU A 107 -1.93 -2.20 12.08
C LEU A 107 -1.34 -2.90 13.32
N ALA A 108 -0.97 -2.15 14.36
CA ALA A 108 -0.61 -2.67 15.68
C ALA A 108 -1.77 -3.42 16.36
#